data_AF-A0A816AG99-F1
#
_entry.id   AF-A0A816AG99-F1
#
_cell.length_a   1.000
_cell.length_b   1.000
_cell.length_c   1.000
_cell.angle_alpha   90.00
_cell.angle_beta   90.00
_cell.angle_gamma   90.00
#
_symmetry.space_group_name_H-M   'P 1'
#
loop_
_entity.id
_entity.type
_entity.pdbx_description
1 polymer ?
#
loop_
_entity_poly.entity_id
_entity_poly.type
_entity_poly.pdbx_seq_one_letter_code
_entity_poly.pdbx_strand_id
1 'polypeptide(L)'
;TGNGAITEQFWIDTIRFIHKLKILIVGTPYSWFREMARRIHVDQILDSCAMHCPDLQRLEIQWDSETVRYSENSSKFIDHLRIKCPKLLSFVLPDGPYYEGTKSNFERAERSTVVRTTNMYKTSIISALHFYNELRFN
;
A
#
# COMPACT_ATOMS: atom_id res chain seq x y z
N THR A 1 -15.85 20.23 -3.23
CA THR A 1 -16.66 18.99 -3.12
C THR A 1 -16.50 18.17 -4.39
N GLY A 2 -15.70 17.08 -4.39
CA GLY A 2 -15.56 16.22 -5.58
C GLY A 2 -14.36 15.25 -5.61
N ASN A 3 -13.19 15.63 -5.08
CA ASN A 3 -11.94 14.97 -5.49
C ASN A 3 -11.63 13.60 -4.88
N GLY A 4 -11.93 13.33 -3.60
CA GLY A 4 -11.46 12.09 -2.95
C GLY A 4 -12.11 10.79 -3.47
N ALA A 5 -13.39 10.82 -3.85
CA ALA A 5 -14.05 9.65 -4.45
C ALA A 5 -13.49 9.34 -5.85
N ILE A 6 -13.10 10.37 -6.60
CA ILE A 6 -12.48 10.23 -7.91
C ILE A 6 -11.08 9.60 -7.75
N THR A 7 -10.31 9.99 -6.74
CA THR A 7 -8.98 9.41 -6.49
C THR A 7 -9.04 7.95 -6.06
N GLU A 8 -9.93 7.58 -5.14
CA GLU A 8 -10.15 6.19 -4.72
C GLU A 8 -10.60 5.33 -5.92
N GLN A 9 -11.60 5.79 -6.67
CA GLN A 9 -12.13 5.09 -7.84
C GLN A 9 -11.07 4.95 -8.95
N PHE A 10 -10.28 6.00 -9.19
CA PHE A 10 -9.18 5.96 -10.16
C PHE A 10 -8.21 4.82 -9.86
N TRP A 11 -7.77 4.66 -8.61
CA TRP A 11 -6.85 3.57 -8.25
C TRP A 11 -7.49 2.20 -8.39
N ILE A 12 -8.72 2.04 -7.92
CA ILE A 12 -9.47 0.77 -8.03
C ILE A 12 -9.62 0.35 -9.49
N ASP A 13 -10.02 1.27 -10.36
CA ASP A 13 -10.20 0.98 -11.79
C ASP A 13 -8.87 0.74 -12.48
N THR A 14 -7.83 1.50 -12.15
CA THR A 14 -6.51 1.35 -12.77
C THR A 14 -5.85 0.02 -12.39
N ILE A 15 -5.88 -0.37 -11.12
CA ILE A 15 -5.26 -1.61 -10.61
C ILE A 15 -5.80 -2.84 -11.34
N ARG A 16 -7.08 -2.84 -11.72
CA ARG A 16 -7.72 -3.94 -12.48
C ARG A 16 -7.05 -4.23 -13.82
N PHE A 17 -6.34 -3.27 -14.41
CA PHE A 17 -5.71 -3.44 -15.72
C PHE A 17 -4.20 -3.75 -15.63
N ILE A 18 -3.59 -3.71 -14.43
CA ILE A 18 -2.14 -3.84 -14.25
C ILE A 18 -1.79 -5.14 -13.48
N HIS A 19 -2.10 -6.29 -14.07
CA HIS A 19 -1.95 -7.59 -13.40
C HIS A 19 -0.50 -8.00 -13.07
N LYS A 20 0.48 -7.45 -13.79
CA LYS A 20 1.93 -7.74 -13.58
C LYS A 20 2.61 -6.75 -12.63
N LEU A 21 1.82 -5.98 -11.87
CA LEU A 21 2.32 -4.97 -10.95
C LEU A 21 3.13 -5.63 -9.82
N LYS A 22 4.40 -5.26 -9.69
CA LYS A 22 5.29 -5.72 -8.62
C LYS A 22 5.48 -4.68 -7.52
N ILE A 23 5.48 -3.40 -7.87
CA ILE A 23 5.70 -2.29 -6.95
C ILE A 23 4.57 -1.30 -7.18
N LEU A 24 3.82 -0.99 -6.13
CA LEU A 24 2.78 0.02 -6.14
C LEU A 24 3.07 1.05 -5.05
N ILE A 25 3.21 2.30 -5.46
CA ILE A 25 3.30 3.45 -4.56
C ILE A 25 2.12 4.33 -4.91
N VAL A 26 1.19 4.51 -3.97
CA VAL A 26 -0.01 5.35 -4.15
C VAL A 26 -0.01 6.50 -3.16
N GLY A 27 -0.56 7.61 -3.64
CA GLY A 27 -0.74 8.82 -2.87
C GLY A 27 0.21 9.93 -3.25
N THR A 28 0.18 10.98 -2.45
CA THR A 28 0.93 12.21 -2.69
C THR A 28 1.82 12.46 -1.49
N PRO A 29 3.15 12.35 -1.62
CA PRO A 29 4.03 12.58 -0.50
C PRO A 29 3.93 14.06 -0.07
N TYR A 30 3.98 14.31 1.24
CA TYR A 30 3.98 15.64 1.86
C TYR A 30 2.70 16.47 1.69
N SER A 31 1.57 15.86 1.30
CA SER A 31 0.30 16.57 1.19
C SER A 31 0.40 17.86 0.35
N TRP A 32 1.25 17.85 -0.69
CA TRP A 32 1.43 19.00 -1.61
C TRP A 32 0.10 19.42 -2.24
N PHE A 33 -0.89 18.53 -2.22
CA PHE A 33 -2.30 18.81 -2.45
C PHE A 33 -3.05 18.93 -1.11
N ARG A 34 -2.94 20.09 -0.44
CA ARG A 34 -3.44 20.35 0.92
C ARG A 34 -4.96 20.25 1.13
N GLU A 35 -5.72 19.95 0.08
CA GLU A 35 -7.19 19.97 0.12
C GLU A 35 -7.80 18.72 -0.54
N MET A 36 -7.40 17.53 -0.12
CA MET A 36 -8.24 16.36 -0.34
C MET A 36 -9.48 16.47 0.56
N ALA A 37 -10.54 17.10 0.04
CA ALA A 37 -11.80 17.33 0.73
C ALA A 37 -12.52 16.05 1.22
N ARG A 38 -12.05 14.86 0.83
CA ARG A 38 -12.57 13.55 1.27
C ARG A 38 -11.41 12.59 1.50
N ARG A 39 -11.46 11.88 2.63
CA ARG A 39 -10.51 10.84 3.01
C ARG A 39 -10.60 9.61 2.09
N ILE A 40 -9.47 9.00 1.78
CA ILE A 40 -9.32 7.85 0.88
C ILE A 40 -9.54 6.54 1.62
N HIS A 41 -10.42 5.67 1.11
CA HIS A 41 -10.65 4.35 1.71
C HIS A 41 -9.55 3.36 1.32
N VAL A 42 -8.54 3.23 2.18
CA VAL A 42 -7.39 2.39 1.86
C VAL A 42 -7.75 0.90 1.73
N ASP A 43 -8.74 0.41 2.47
CA ASP A 43 -9.14 -1.01 2.38
C ASP A 43 -9.61 -1.39 0.97
N GLN A 44 -10.24 -0.47 0.22
CA GLN A 44 -10.69 -0.78 -1.14
C GLN A 44 -9.52 -0.90 -2.12
N ILE A 45 -8.46 -0.12 -1.88
CA ILE A 45 -7.20 -0.24 -2.63
C ILE A 45 -6.54 -1.58 -2.29
N LEU A 46 -6.52 -1.99 -1.02
CA LEU A 46 -5.97 -3.29 -0.62
C LEU A 46 -6.74 -4.44 -1.27
N ASP A 47 -8.07 -4.37 -1.26
CA ASP A 47 -8.93 -5.38 -1.87
C ASP A 47 -8.68 -5.49 -3.38
N SER A 48 -8.61 -4.35 -4.06
CA SER A 48 -8.30 -4.31 -5.49
C SER A 48 -6.91 -4.91 -5.79
N CYS A 49 -5.89 -4.62 -4.96
CA CYS A 49 -4.58 -5.24 -5.09
C CYS A 49 -4.65 -6.76 -4.89
N ALA A 50 -5.37 -7.21 -3.86
CA ALA A 50 -5.56 -8.63 -3.55
C ALA A 50 -6.25 -9.38 -4.71
N MET A 51 -7.23 -8.75 -5.37
CA MET A 51 -7.97 -9.36 -6.47
C MET A 51 -7.19 -9.40 -7.78
N HIS A 52 -6.33 -8.42 -8.06
CA HIS A 52 -5.79 -8.21 -9.41
C HIS A 52 -4.26 -8.31 -9.51
N CYS A 53 -3.53 -8.24 -8.39
CA CYS A 53 -2.05 -8.17 -8.37
C CYS A 53 -1.43 -9.28 -7.48
N PRO A 54 -1.52 -10.57 -7.87
CA PRO A 54 -0.96 -11.67 -7.08
C PRO A 54 0.59 -11.62 -6.97
N ASP A 55 1.24 -10.95 -7.93
CA ASP A 55 2.69 -10.78 -7.99
C ASP A 55 3.21 -9.53 -7.25
N LEU A 56 2.35 -8.83 -6.51
CA LEU A 56 2.72 -7.63 -5.78
C LEU A 56 3.79 -7.94 -4.72
N GLN A 57 4.92 -7.21 -4.78
CA GLN A 57 6.07 -7.37 -3.90
C GLN A 57 6.25 -6.21 -2.93
N ARG A 58 5.89 -4.99 -3.36
CA ARG A 58 5.99 -3.79 -2.53
C ARG A 58 4.74 -2.95 -2.69
N LEU A 59 4.12 -2.60 -1.58
CA LEU A 59 3.00 -1.67 -1.52
C LEU A 59 3.34 -0.52 -0.59
N GLU A 60 3.13 0.72 -1.03
CA GLU A 60 3.30 1.91 -0.21
C GLU A 60 2.11 2.84 -0.34
N ILE A 61 1.55 3.23 0.81
CA ILE A 61 0.48 4.22 0.92
C ILE A 61 1.10 5.50 1.50
N GLN A 62 1.20 6.55 0.67
CA GLN A 62 1.88 7.81 1.01
C GLN A 62 0.97 8.90 1.55
N TRP A 63 -0.36 8.71 1.52
CA TRP A 63 -1.28 9.66 2.17
C TRP A 63 -1.08 9.64 3.68
N ASP A 64 -1.17 10.82 4.30
CA ASP A 64 -1.05 10.97 5.75
C ASP A 64 -2.20 10.26 6.49
N SER A 65 -2.00 9.96 7.78
CA SER A 65 -2.97 9.26 8.63
C SER A 65 -4.33 9.96 8.72
N GLU A 66 -4.35 11.28 8.59
CA GLU A 66 -5.58 12.09 8.56
C GLU A 66 -6.33 12.02 7.22
N THR A 67 -5.63 11.66 6.15
CA THR A 67 -6.15 11.57 4.77
C THR A 67 -6.63 10.17 4.43
N VAL A 68 -6.14 9.15 5.13
CA VAL A 68 -6.65 7.78 5.01
C VAL A 68 -7.88 7.55 5.91
N ARG A 69 -8.86 6.83 5.39
CA ARG A 69 -9.96 6.24 6.18
C ARG A 69 -9.98 4.74 5.93
N TYR A 70 -10.49 4.00 6.88
CA TYR A 70 -10.55 2.55 6.86
C TYR A 70 -11.75 2.07 7.68
N SER A 71 -12.19 0.84 7.43
CA SER A 71 -13.40 0.29 8.03
C SER A 71 -13.11 -0.33 9.41
N GLU A 72 -14.13 -0.51 10.24
CA GLU A 72 -13.99 -1.31 11.49
C GLU A 72 -13.56 -2.75 11.20
N ASN A 73 -13.89 -3.25 10.00
CA ASN A 73 -13.55 -4.59 9.51
C ASN A 73 -12.26 -4.62 8.67
N SER A 74 -11.38 -3.63 8.82
CA SER A 74 -10.11 -3.52 8.08
C SER A 74 -9.27 -4.80 8.11
N SER A 75 -9.33 -5.55 9.21
CA SER A 75 -8.61 -6.82 9.37
C SER A 75 -8.90 -7.82 8.25
N LYS A 76 -10.14 -7.88 7.74
CA LYS A 76 -10.52 -8.76 6.63
C LYS A 76 -9.81 -8.38 5.33
N PHE A 77 -9.67 -7.09 5.05
CA PHE A 77 -9.00 -6.59 3.85
C PHE A 77 -7.48 -6.79 3.93
N ILE A 78 -6.90 -6.56 5.10
CA ILE A 78 -5.49 -6.83 5.40
C ILE A 78 -5.20 -8.33 5.23
N ASP A 79 -6.06 -9.19 5.79
CA ASP A 79 -5.96 -10.65 5.63
C ASP A 79 -6.09 -11.05 4.15
N HIS A 80 -7.02 -10.44 3.42
CA HIS A 80 -7.23 -10.73 2.00
C HIS A 80 -5.98 -10.40 1.17
N LEU A 81 -5.40 -9.21 1.37
CA LEU A 81 -4.13 -8.82 0.75
C LEU A 81 -3.01 -9.82 1.10
N ARG A 82 -2.84 -10.14 2.37
CA ARG A 82 -1.80 -11.07 2.85
C ARG A 82 -1.92 -12.45 2.21
N ILE A 83 -3.14 -12.96 2.05
CA ILE A 83 -3.42 -14.27 1.48
C ILE A 83 -3.23 -14.27 -0.04
N LYS A 84 -3.71 -13.24 -0.73
CA LYS A 84 -3.72 -13.19 -2.20
C LYS A 84 -2.44 -12.65 -2.82
N CYS A 85 -1.63 -11.92 -2.07
CA CYS A 85 -0.32 -11.42 -2.49
C CYS A 85 0.78 -12.13 -1.70
N PRO A 86 1.04 -13.43 -1.92
CA PRO A 86 2.03 -14.19 -1.14
C PRO A 86 3.48 -13.71 -1.38
N LYS A 87 3.72 -12.96 -2.46
CA LYS A 87 5.03 -12.38 -2.80
C LYS A 87 5.27 -11.02 -2.16
N LEU A 88 4.33 -10.49 -1.36
CA LEU A 88 4.47 -9.19 -0.72
C LEU A 88 5.63 -9.23 0.29
N LEU A 89 6.70 -8.49 0.00
CA LEU A 89 7.91 -8.42 0.83
C LEU A 89 7.89 -7.20 1.75
N SER A 90 7.27 -6.10 1.32
CA SER A 90 7.20 -4.86 2.09
C SER A 90 5.87 -4.16 1.93
N PHE A 91 5.30 -3.71 3.04
CA PHE A 91 4.10 -2.90 3.08
C PHE A 91 4.35 -1.65 3.92
N VAL A 92 4.26 -0.48 3.30
CA VAL A 92 4.55 0.81 3.92
C VAL A 92 3.26 1.60 4.07
N LEU A 93 3.00 2.09 5.29
CA LEU A 93 1.78 2.79 5.66
C LEU A 93 2.10 4.09 6.41
N PRO A 94 1.19 5.07 6.45
CA PRO A 94 1.34 6.21 7.36
C PRO A 94 1.32 5.73 8.82
N ASP A 95 2.09 6.39 9.68
CA ASP A 95 2.04 6.16 11.14
C ASP A 95 0.62 6.36 11.67
N GLY A 96 0.14 5.44 12.50
CA GLY A 96 -1.17 5.54 13.12
C GLY A 96 -1.82 4.18 13.41
N PRO A 97 -3.08 4.18 13.90
CA PRO A 97 -3.75 2.95 14.34
C PRO A 97 -3.90 1.90 13.23
N TYR A 98 -4.05 2.33 11.97
CA TYR A 98 -4.13 1.42 10.83
C TYR A 98 -2.82 0.67 10.61
N TYR A 99 -1.68 1.35 10.72
CA TYR A 99 -0.36 0.72 10.66
C TYR A 99 -0.18 -0.29 11.79
N GLU A 100 -0.50 0.08 13.04
CA GLU A 100 -0.35 -0.82 14.19
C GLU A 100 -1.22 -2.07 14.05
N GLY A 101 -2.47 -1.91 13.61
CA GLY A 101 -3.36 -3.03 13.33
C GLY A 101 -2.85 -3.93 12.20
N THR A 102 -2.30 -3.34 11.13
CA THR A 102 -1.72 -4.09 10.01
C THR A 102 -0.47 -4.85 10.44
N LYS A 103 0.44 -4.19 11.18
CA LYS A 103 1.67 -4.80 11.67
C LYS A 103 1.36 -5.97 12.58
N SER A 104 0.50 -5.78 13.58
CA SER A 104 0.07 -6.84 14.50
C SER A 104 -0.58 -8.02 13.75
N ASN A 105 -1.38 -7.74 12.72
CA ASN A 105 -1.99 -8.78 11.89
C ASN A 105 -0.95 -9.63 11.12
N PHE A 106 0.07 -9.01 10.54
CA PHE A 106 1.14 -9.71 9.82
C PHE A 106 2.07 -10.48 10.75
N GLU A 107 2.40 -9.91 11.91
CA GLU A 107 3.20 -10.57 12.96
C GLU A 107 2.47 -11.81 13.50
N ARG A 108 1.17 -11.71 13.81
CA ARG A 108 0.35 -12.84 14.28
C ARG A 108 0.27 -13.97 13.25
N ALA A 109 0.34 -13.63 11.97
CA ALA A 109 0.30 -14.60 10.88
C ALA A 109 1.69 -15.14 10.50
N GLU A 110 2.73 -14.79 11.26
CA GLU A 110 4.13 -15.22 11.05
C GLU A 110 4.62 -14.98 9.62
N ARG A 111 4.20 -13.87 9.01
CA ARG A 111 4.63 -13.54 7.64
C ARG A 111 5.99 -12.85 7.66
N SER A 112 6.79 -13.17 6.64
CA SER A 112 8.09 -12.52 6.40
C SER A 112 7.97 -11.10 5.83
N THR A 113 6.78 -10.69 5.41
CA THR A 113 6.52 -9.32 4.91
C THR A 113 6.84 -8.29 5.98
N VAL A 114 7.67 -7.31 5.65
CA VAL A 114 8.01 -6.24 6.57
C VAL A 114 7.01 -5.09 6.44
N VAL A 115 6.23 -4.86 7.50
CA VAL A 115 5.32 -3.71 7.62
C VAL A 115 6.07 -2.54 8.25
N ARG A 116 6.10 -1.39 7.57
CA ARG A 116 6.88 -0.20 7.97
C ARG A 116 6.05 1.08 7.87
N THR A 117 6.57 2.14 8.47
CA THR A 117 5.95 3.46 8.41
C THR A 117 6.61 4.34 7.35
N THR A 118 5.85 5.25 6.75
CA THR A 118 6.35 6.20 5.72
C THR A 118 7.42 7.16 6.26
N ASN A 119 7.45 7.41 7.57
CA ASN A 119 8.51 8.20 8.21
C ASN A 119 9.85 7.45 8.29
N MET A 120 9.80 6.12 8.37
CA MET A 120 11.00 5.28 8.53
C MET A 120 11.53 4.75 7.19
N TYR A 121 10.68 4.63 6.17
CA TYR A 121 11.06 3.99 4.92
C TYR A 121 10.29 4.54 3.73
N LYS A 122 10.99 4.68 2.59
CA LYS A 122 10.40 4.91 1.28
C LYS A 122 10.77 3.78 0.34
N THR A 123 9.77 3.25 -0.36
CA THR A 123 9.91 2.21 -1.35
C THR A 123 10.70 2.75 -2.52
N SER A 124 11.88 2.17 -2.70
CA SER A 124 12.74 2.49 -3.83
C SER A 124 12.41 1.61 -5.02
N ILE A 125 12.43 2.22 -6.21
CA ILE A 125 12.34 1.50 -7.49
C ILE A 125 13.69 0.93 -7.93
N ILE A 126 14.77 1.11 -7.16
CA ILE A 126 16.12 0.62 -7.49
C ILE A 126 16.10 -0.88 -7.79
N SER A 127 15.27 -1.68 -7.09
CA SER A 127 15.12 -3.12 -7.36
C SER A 127 14.54 -3.46 -8.74
N ALA A 128 14.03 -2.48 -9.48
CA ALA A 128 13.53 -2.66 -10.85
C ALA A 128 14.58 -2.30 -11.92
N LEU A 129 15.77 -1.82 -11.53
CA LEU A 129 16.84 -1.53 -12.47
C LEU A 129 17.32 -2.81 -13.17
N HIS A 130 17.61 -2.70 -14.46
CA HIS A 130 18.05 -3.84 -15.28
C HIS A 130 19.29 -4.54 -14.70
N PHE A 131 20.22 -3.75 -14.14
CA PHE A 131 21.47 -4.21 -13.54
C PHE A 131 21.41 -4.24 -12.00
N TYR A 132 20.23 -4.33 -11.38
CA TYR A 132 20.10 -4.31 -9.92
C TYR A 132 20.98 -5.37 -9.23
N ASN A 133 21.07 -6.57 -9.80
CA ASN A 133 21.89 -7.66 -9.25
C ASN A 133 23.40 -7.41 -9.33
N GLU A 134 23.84 -6.40 -10.10
CA GLU A 134 25.23 -5.99 -10.22
C GLU A 134 25.57 -4.85 -9.24
N LEU A 135 24.57 -4.23 -8.61
CA LEU A 135 24.78 -3.22 -7.60
C LEU A 135 25.43 -3.86 -6.37
N ARG A 136 26.62 -3.37 -6.04
CA ARG A 136 27.29 -3.70 -4.79
C ARG A 136 26.82 -2.74 -3.72
N PHE A 137 26.01 -3.24 -2.80
CA PHE A 137 25.69 -2.54 -1.57
C PHE A 137 26.81 -2.87 -0.57
N ASN A 138 27.62 -1.86 -0.24
CA ASN A 138 28.66 -1.95 0.78
C ASN A 138 28.05 -1.80 2.18
#